data_AF-A0AAN0K2Y2-F1
#
_entry.id   AF-A0AAN0K2Y2-F1
#
_cell.length_a   1.000
_cell.length_b   1.000
_cell.length_c   1.000
_cell.angle_alpha   90.00
_cell.angle_beta   90.00
_cell.angle_gamma   90.00
#
_symmetry.space_group_name_H-M   'P 1'
#
loop_
_entity.id
_entity.type
_entity.pdbx_description
1 polymer ?
#
loop_
_entity_poly.entity_id
_entity_poly.type
_entity_poly.pdbx_seq_one_letter_code
_entity_poly.pdbx_strand_id
1 'polypeptide(L)'
;MEDKMADSIDVMMSVLFEFINELSYELDQLSLDSACSLFQSFIKVFFNQVCLTHKSSYVQFLIFKMTSFDKSFSEYFLAQLWENFQNVHSPGLLRQVLSCYLSSYISRAQFIPLK
;
A
#
# COMPACT_ATOMS: atom_id res chain seq x y z
N MET A 1 -6.54 -30.14 -4.47
CA MET A 1 -6.09 -30.13 -3.06
C MET A 1 -6.25 -28.68 -2.64
N GLU A 2 -7.25 -28.36 -1.82
CA GLU A 2 -7.44 -27.00 -1.29
C GLU A 2 -6.17 -26.58 -0.53
N ASP A 3 -5.61 -25.43 -0.89
CA ASP A 3 -4.47 -24.87 -0.19
C ASP A 3 -5.01 -24.06 0.99
N LYS A 4 -5.10 -24.71 2.16
CA LYS A 4 -5.63 -24.09 3.38
C LYS A 4 -4.92 -22.79 3.78
N MET A 5 -3.66 -22.61 3.38
CA MET A 5 -2.93 -21.36 3.65
C MET A 5 -3.39 -20.25 2.72
N ALA A 6 -3.68 -20.57 1.45
CA ALA A 6 -4.28 -19.63 0.51
C ALA A 6 -5.68 -19.20 1.00
N ASP A 7 -6.51 -20.14 1.44
CA ASP A 7 -7.85 -19.82 1.97
C ASP A 7 -7.76 -18.91 3.22
N SER A 8 -6.79 -19.20 4.10
CA SER A 8 -6.58 -18.40 5.31
C SER A 8 -6.16 -16.97 4.98
N ILE A 9 -5.24 -16.79 4.02
CA ILE A 9 -4.80 -15.44 3.63
C ILE A 9 -5.90 -14.66 2.91
N ASP A 10 -6.72 -15.33 2.09
CA ASP A 10 -7.85 -14.71 1.43
C ASP A 10 -8.85 -14.17 2.46
N VAL A 11 -9.23 -15.00 3.45
CA VAL A 11 -10.12 -14.57 4.55
C VAL A 11 -9.50 -13.41 5.34
N MET A 12 -8.23 -13.50 5.71
CA MET A 12 -7.57 -12.42 6.46
C MET A 12 -7.52 -11.11 5.67
N MET A 13 -7.18 -11.16 4.38
CA MET A 13 -7.13 -9.98 3.53
C MET A 13 -8.52 -9.38 3.33
N SER A 14 -9.56 -10.20 3.13
CA SER A 14 -10.95 -9.73 3.04
C SER A 14 -11.37 -8.96 4.30
N VAL A 15 -11.12 -9.52 5.48
CA VAL A 15 -11.43 -8.86 6.76
C VAL A 15 -10.66 -7.54 6.91
N LEU A 16 -9.38 -7.51 6.53
CA LEU A 16 -8.58 -6.28 6.61
C LEU A 16 -9.05 -5.20 5.63
N PHE A 17 -9.52 -5.59 4.44
CA PHE A 17 -10.09 -4.64 3.49
C PHE A 17 -11.44 -4.08 3.96
N GLU A 18 -12.28 -4.92 4.56
CA GLU A 18 -13.54 -4.49 5.17
C GLU A 18 -13.26 -3.48 6.29
N PHE A 19 -12.35 -3.82 7.21
CA PHE A 19 -11.91 -2.92 8.27
C PHE A 19 -11.36 -1.59 7.75
N ILE A 20 -10.55 -1.61 6.68
CA ILE A 20 -10.06 -0.39 6.03
C ILE A 20 -11.22 0.48 5.55
N ASN A 21 -12.24 -0.10 4.92
CA ASN A 21 -13.40 0.67 4.46
C ASN A 21 -14.22 1.19 5.64
N GLU A 22 -14.52 0.36 6.64
CA GLU A 22 -15.31 0.76 7.82
C GLU A 22 -14.68 1.93 8.58
N LEU A 23 -13.35 1.96 8.73
CA LEU A 23 -12.66 3.05 9.41
C LEU A 23 -12.47 4.30 8.55
N SER A 24 -12.58 4.18 7.22
CA SER A 24 -12.36 5.30 6.31
C SER A 24 -13.65 6.01 5.91
N TYR A 25 -14.81 5.40 6.16
CA TYR A 25 -16.11 5.92 5.75
C TYR A 25 -17.00 6.23 6.97
N GLU A 26 -17.66 7.39 6.92
CA GLU A 26 -18.65 7.83 7.89
C GLU A 26 -19.96 8.11 7.12
N LEU A 27 -21.06 7.47 7.51
CA LEU A 27 -22.37 7.61 6.83
C LEU A 27 -22.28 7.40 5.30
N ASP A 28 -21.57 6.36 4.87
CA ASP A 28 -21.31 6.00 3.46
C ASP A 28 -20.53 7.05 2.65
N GLN A 29 -19.93 8.03 3.31
CA GLN A 29 -19.03 9.02 2.70
C GLN A 29 -17.61 8.84 3.20
N LEU A 30 -16.63 8.98 2.31
CA LEU A 30 -15.23 8.93 2.68
C LEU A 30 -14.90 10.09 3.64
N SER A 31 -14.50 9.76 4.87
CA SER A 31 -13.97 10.71 5.84
C SER A 31 -12.47 10.85 5.61
N LEU A 32 -12.06 11.96 4.97
CA LEU A 32 -10.65 12.19 4.64
C LEU A 32 -9.75 12.24 5.88
N ASP A 33 -10.26 12.75 7.01
CA ASP A 33 -9.49 12.82 8.25
C ASP A 33 -9.20 11.42 8.81
N SER A 34 -10.24 10.58 8.92
CA SER A 34 -10.13 9.20 9.39
C SER A 34 -9.28 8.35 8.44
N ALA A 35 -9.52 8.46 7.13
CA ALA A 35 -8.74 7.76 6.10
C ALA A 35 -7.27 8.19 6.07
N CYS A 36 -6.98 9.49 6.25
CA CYS A 36 -5.61 10.02 6.28
C CYS A 36 -4.85 9.51 7.52
N SER A 37 -5.47 9.52 8.69
CA SER A 37 -4.90 8.96 9.92
C SER A 37 -4.54 7.48 9.77
N LEU A 38 -5.46 6.70 9.18
CA LEU A 38 -5.22 5.30 8.89
C LEU A 38 -4.10 5.12 7.86
N PHE A 39 -4.12 5.90 6.77
CA PHE A 39 -3.11 5.86 5.71
C PHE A 39 -1.70 6.13 6.23
N GLN A 40 -1.52 7.12 7.10
CA GLN A 40 -0.24 7.41 7.74
C GLN A 40 0.29 6.23 8.55
N SER A 41 -0.60 5.47 9.20
CA SER A 41 -0.23 4.25 9.93
C SER A 41 0.23 3.15 8.98
N PHE A 42 -0.50 2.93 7.87
CA PHE A 42 -0.13 1.96 6.83
C PHE A 42 1.18 2.33 6.12
N ILE A 43 1.43 3.61 5.85
CA ILE A 43 2.72 4.08 5.29
C ILE A 43 3.88 3.67 6.20
N LYS A 44 3.77 3.93 7.50
CA LYS A 44 4.81 3.58 8.48
C LYS A 44 5.08 2.08 8.49
N VAL A 45 4.02 1.26 8.54
CA VAL A 45 4.13 -0.21 8.51
C VAL A 45 4.74 -0.68 7.18
N PHE A 46 4.35 -0.08 6.06
CA PHE A 46 4.88 -0.45 4.75
C PHE A 46 6.39 -0.26 4.68
N PHE A 47 6.90 0.94 4.99
CA PHE A 47 8.33 1.21 4.88
C PHE A 47 9.17 0.49 5.94
N ASN A 48 8.64 0.29 7.16
CA ASN A 48 9.39 -0.34 8.24
C ASN A 48 9.34 -1.87 8.22
N GLN A 49 8.34 -2.49 7.59
CA GLN A 49 8.14 -3.94 7.62
C GLN A 49 7.89 -4.54 6.25
N VAL A 50 6.82 -4.13 5.55
CA VAL A 50 6.38 -4.80 4.32
C VAL A 50 7.44 -4.70 3.22
N CYS A 51 8.01 -3.51 3.02
CA CYS A 51 9.04 -3.27 2.01
C CYS A 51 10.33 -4.06 2.29
N LEU A 52 10.64 -4.33 3.56
CA LEU A 52 11.84 -5.05 3.98
C LEU A 52 11.63 -6.57 4.05
N THR A 53 10.39 -7.04 4.00
CA THR A 53 10.05 -8.45 4.09
C THR A 53 10.20 -9.11 2.72
N HIS A 54 11.24 -9.93 2.58
CA HIS A 54 11.50 -10.66 1.34
C HIS A 54 10.33 -11.57 0.97
N LYS A 55 9.90 -11.51 -0.30
CA LYS A 55 8.81 -12.33 -0.88
C LYS A 55 7.43 -12.13 -0.23
N SER A 56 7.20 -11.02 0.47
CA SER A 56 5.82 -10.63 0.83
C SER A 56 5.01 -10.35 -0.44
N SER A 57 3.85 -11.00 -0.57
CA SER A 57 3.09 -11.04 -1.84
C SER A 57 1.67 -10.50 -1.75
N TYR A 58 1.09 -10.38 -0.55
CA TYR A 58 -0.32 -10.00 -0.38
C TYR A 58 -0.53 -8.73 0.47
N VAL A 59 0.24 -8.59 1.54
CA VAL A 59 0.06 -7.50 2.52
C VAL A 59 0.25 -6.10 1.91
N GLN A 60 1.09 -5.97 0.87
CA GLN A 60 1.27 -4.70 0.17
C GLN A 60 0.00 -4.21 -0.54
N PHE A 61 -1.00 -5.07 -0.77
CA PHE A 61 -2.27 -4.63 -1.32
C PHE A 61 -3.10 -3.79 -0.33
N LEU A 62 -2.80 -3.85 0.98
CA LEU A 62 -3.46 -2.99 1.97
C LEU A 62 -3.11 -1.52 1.75
N ILE A 63 -1.82 -1.19 1.60
CA ILE A 63 -1.41 0.19 1.27
C ILE A 63 -1.89 0.58 -0.14
N PHE A 64 -1.87 -0.34 -1.10
CA PHE A 64 -2.40 -0.11 -2.45
C PHE A 64 -3.90 0.24 -2.42
N LYS A 65 -4.69 -0.40 -1.54
CA LYS A 65 -6.09 -0.05 -1.34
C LYS A 65 -6.24 1.34 -0.74
N MET A 66 -5.45 1.69 0.28
CA MET A 66 -5.50 3.03 0.87
C MET A 66 -5.21 4.12 -0.16
N THR A 67 -4.21 3.95 -1.01
CA THR A 67 -3.87 4.96 -2.03
C THR A 67 -4.96 5.17 -3.07
N SER A 68 -5.90 4.23 -3.22
CA SER A 68 -7.04 4.35 -4.15
C SER A 68 -8.15 5.29 -3.67
N PHE A 69 -8.18 5.65 -2.38
CA PHE A 69 -9.26 6.47 -1.81
C PHE A 69 -9.18 7.93 -2.22
N ASP A 70 -7.98 8.50 -2.31
CA ASP A 70 -7.79 9.89 -2.68
C ASP A 70 -6.48 10.08 -3.45
N LYS A 71 -6.49 11.02 -4.39
CA LYS A 71 -5.32 11.33 -5.24
C LYS A 71 -4.12 11.74 -4.39
N SER A 72 -4.33 12.48 -3.31
CA SER A 72 -3.25 12.93 -2.42
C SER A 72 -2.51 11.75 -1.77
N PHE A 73 -3.21 10.64 -1.46
CA PHE A 73 -2.58 9.44 -0.89
C PHE A 73 -1.71 8.74 -1.92
N SER A 74 -2.18 8.63 -3.16
CA SER A 74 -1.38 8.14 -4.29
C SER A 74 -0.13 8.97 -4.53
N GLU A 75 -0.27 10.29 -4.58
CA GLU A 75 0.84 11.22 -4.80
C GLU A 75 1.85 11.13 -3.67
N TYR A 76 1.39 11.09 -2.42
CA TYR A 76 2.25 10.95 -1.26
C TYR A 76 3.02 9.64 -1.26
N PHE A 77 2.35 8.51 -1.53
CA PHE A 77 3.01 7.20 -1.59
C PHE A 77 4.09 7.14 -2.67
N LEU A 78 3.78 7.67 -3.87
CA LEU A 78 4.75 7.77 -4.97
C LEU A 78 5.94 8.65 -4.61
N ALA A 79 5.70 9.81 -3.98
CA ALA A 79 6.76 10.71 -3.53
C ALA A 79 7.68 10.01 -2.51
N GLN A 80 7.11 9.31 -1.52
CA GLN A 80 7.90 8.57 -0.53
C GLN A 80 8.72 7.44 -1.17
N LEU A 81 8.15 6.67 -2.11
CA LEU A 81 8.91 5.65 -2.84
C LEU A 81 10.07 6.25 -3.63
N TRP A 82 9.81 7.37 -4.33
CA TRP A 82 10.80 8.06 -5.15
C TRP A 82 11.93 8.65 -4.31
N GLU A 83 11.62 9.37 -3.22
CA GLU A 83 12.60 9.96 -2.31
C GLU A 83 13.52 8.89 -1.70
N ASN A 84 12.95 7.77 -1.23
CA ASN A 84 13.73 6.68 -0.65
C ASN A 84 14.55 5.93 -1.72
N PHE A 85 14.03 5.81 -2.94
CA PHE A 85 14.76 5.23 -4.07
C PHE A 85 15.98 6.08 -4.45
N GLN A 86 15.86 7.40 -4.43
CA GLN A 86 16.95 8.31 -4.78
C GLN A 86 18.01 8.45 -3.67
N ASN A 87 17.74 7.95 -2.46
CA ASN A 87 18.68 8.04 -1.35
C ASN A 87 19.95 7.20 -1.60
N VAL A 88 21.03 7.88 -1.94
CA VAL A 88 22.35 7.28 -2.23
C VAL A 88 22.97 6.59 -1.01
N HIS A 89 22.57 6.98 0.20
CA HIS A 89 23.05 6.38 1.46
C HIS A 89 22.33 5.07 1.81
N SER A 90 21.17 4.80 1.22
CA SER A 90 20.45 3.54 1.44
C SER A 90 21.17 2.35 0.79
N PRO A 91 20.99 1.10 1.28
CA PRO A 91 21.54 -0.08 0.63
C PRO A 91 21.03 -0.23 -0.82
N GLY A 92 21.91 -0.68 -1.72
CA GLY A 92 21.56 -0.85 -3.15
C GLY A 92 20.38 -1.80 -3.37
N LEU A 93 20.30 -2.88 -2.58
CA LEU A 93 19.18 -3.82 -2.62
C LEU A 93 17.84 -3.15 -2.24
N LEU A 94 17.86 -2.28 -1.23
CA LEU A 94 16.65 -1.55 -0.83
C LEU A 94 16.17 -0.63 -1.95
N ARG A 95 17.08 0.10 -2.60
CA ARG A 95 16.73 0.94 -3.76
C ARG A 95 16.13 0.10 -4.90
N GLN A 96 16.67 -1.09 -5.17
CA GLN A 96 16.11 -2.00 -6.17
C GLN A 96 14.69 -2.47 -5.81
N VAL A 97 14.44 -2.80 -4.54
CA VAL A 97 13.10 -3.18 -4.09
C VAL A 97 12.12 -2.01 -4.23
N LEU A 98 12.53 -0.79 -3.86
CA LEU A 98 11.72 0.41 -4.02
C LEU A 98 11.40 0.71 -5.49
N SER A 99 12.36 0.53 -6.41
CA SER A 99 12.09 0.70 -7.85
C SER A 99 11.12 -0.36 -8.40
N CYS A 100 11.18 -1.60 -7.88
CA CYS A 100 10.18 -2.63 -8.17
C CYS A 100 8.78 -2.23 -7.67
N TYR A 101 8.66 -1.71 -6.45
CA TYR A 101 7.37 -1.21 -5.93
C TYR A 101 6.85 -0.03 -6.76
N LEU A 102 7.71 0.94 -7.08
CA LEU A 102 7.36 2.13 -7.87
C LEU A 102 6.83 1.74 -9.26
N SER A 103 7.60 0.91 -10.00
CA SER A 103 7.20 0.45 -11.34
C SER A 103 5.94 -0.42 -11.31
N SER A 104 5.86 -1.34 -10.35
CA SER A 104 4.68 -2.19 -10.15
C SER A 104 3.43 -1.38 -9.88
N TYR A 105 3.53 -0.37 -9.00
CA TYR A 105 2.43 0.50 -8.63
C TYR A 105 1.92 1.31 -9.83
N ILE A 106 2.80 2.03 -10.53
CA ILE A 106 2.42 2.86 -11.69
C ILE A 106 1.77 2.00 -12.80
N SER A 107 2.25 0.77 -13.00
CA SER A 107 1.67 -0.13 -14.01
C SER A 107 0.28 -0.67 -13.66
N ARG A 108 -0.11 -0.69 -12.38
CA ARG A 108 -1.34 -1.35 -11.90
C ARG A 108 -2.37 -0.40 -11.30
N ALA A 109 -1.97 0.79 -10.87
CA ALA A 109 -2.85 1.79 -10.26
C ALA A 109 -3.75 2.46 -11.32
N GLN A 110 -4.78 1.73 -11.78
CA GLN A 110 -5.72 2.18 -12.82
C GLN A 110 -6.52 3.44 -12.43
N PHE A 111 -6.58 3.76 -11.14
CA PHE A 111 -7.20 4.98 -10.62
C PHE A 111 -6.32 6.24 -10.78
N ILE A 112 -5.06 6.09 -11.21
CA ILE A 112 -4.19 7.23 -11.54
C ILE A 112 -4.28 7.49 -13.05
N PRO A 113 -4.76 8.67 -13.48
CA PRO A 113 -4.84 8.98 -14.90
C PRO A 113 -3.43 9.07 -15.50
N LEU A 114 -3.15 8.23 -16.49
CA LEU A 114 -2.01 8.38 -17.38
C LEU A 114 -2.36 9.49 -18.37
N LYS A 115 -1.64 10.60 -18.32
CA LYS A 115 -1.76 11.66 -19.33
C LYS A 115 -1.32 11.16 -20.70
#